data_AF-A0A6I3FLB3-F1
#
_entry.id   AF-A0A6I3FLB3-F1
#
_cell.length_a   1.000
_cell.length_b   1.000
_cell.length_c   1.000
_cell.angle_alpha   90.00
_cell.angle_beta   90.00
_cell.angle_gamma   90.00
#
_symmetry.space_group_name_H-M   'P 1'
#
loop_
_entity.id
_entity.type
_entity.pdbx_description
1 polymer ?
#
loop_
_entity_poly.entity_id
_entity_poly.type
_entity_poly.pdbx_seq_one_letter_code
_entity_poly.pdbx_strand_id
1 'polypeptide(L)'
;MLLVVACSETPRTATNFCRQLAIEAPSIGDPPVTAADVAAMLARYERLSKTAPLVIEDEWKSLTELLAVASRVKSNDPESVQAVIEMAYSTEKESATVAKWTRETCGIDISSGLKVAPTS
;
A
#
# COMPACT_ATOMS: atom_id res chain seq x y z
N MET A 1 -41.59 9.01 2.79
CA MET A 1 -40.44 8.63 3.64
C MET A 1 -39.32 8.16 2.74
N LEU A 2 -38.29 8.99 2.51
CA LEU A 2 -37.06 8.54 1.84
C LEU A 2 -36.20 7.81 2.88
N LEU A 3 -35.99 6.51 2.67
CA LEU A 3 -34.97 5.75 3.38
C LEU A 3 -33.62 6.15 2.80
N VAL A 4 -32.89 7.01 3.51
CA VAL A 4 -31.48 7.25 3.21
C VAL A 4 -30.73 6.00 3.67
N VAL A 5 -30.37 5.12 2.72
CA VAL A 5 -29.38 4.08 2.98
C VAL A 5 -28.06 4.82 3.23
N ALA A 6 -27.77 5.09 4.50
CA ALA A 6 -26.40 5.35 4.89
C ALA A 6 -25.65 4.03 4.64
N CYS A 7 -24.91 3.95 3.53
CA CYS A 7 -23.87 2.94 3.39
C CYS A 7 -22.94 3.13 4.59
N SER A 8 -23.06 2.30 5.62
CA SER A 8 -22.13 2.33 6.74
C SER A 8 -20.76 1.97 6.16
N GLU A 9 -19.88 2.96 6.02
CA GLU A 9 -18.49 2.69 5.67
C GLU A 9 -17.90 1.73 6.70
N THR A 10 -17.09 0.78 6.24
CA THR A 10 -16.45 -0.17 7.15
C THR A 10 -15.57 0.59 8.12
N PRO A 11 -15.76 0.48 9.46
CA PRO A 11 -15.01 1.25 10.42
C PRO A 11 -13.49 1.07 10.25
N ARG A 12 -12.74 2.16 10.39
CA ARG A 12 -11.27 2.20 10.34
C ARG A 12 -10.66 1.67 11.64
N THR A 13 -10.64 0.36 11.77
CA THR A 13 -10.16 -0.35 12.97
C THR A 13 -9.11 -1.39 12.60
N ALA A 14 -8.25 -1.73 13.57
CA ALA A 14 -7.25 -2.78 13.38
C ALA A 14 -7.89 -4.10 12.94
N THR A 15 -9.02 -4.50 13.53
CA THR A 15 -9.73 -5.74 13.14
C THR A 15 -10.17 -5.73 11.68
N ASN A 16 -10.74 -4.62 11.20
CA ASN A 16 -11.21 -4.54 9.81
C ASN A 16 -10.04 -4.47 8.84
N PHE A 17 -8.99 -3.72 9.18
CA PHE A 17 -7.77 -3.66 8.40
C PHE A 17 -7.09 -5.03 8.31
N CYS A 18 -6.86 -5.72 9.43
CA CYS A 18 -6.23 -7.04 9.43
C CYS A 18 -7.05 -8.08 8.65
N ARG A 19 -8.39 -8.01 8.70
CA ARG A 19 -9.26 -8.86 7.88
C ARG A 19 -9.05 -8.59 6.38
N GLN A 20 -9.03 -7.32 5.98
CA GLN A 20 -8.77 -6.97 4.58
C GLN A 20 -7.36 -7.37 4.17
N LEU A 21 -6.37 -7.17 5.04
CA LEU A 21 -4.98 -7.51 4.77
C LEU A 21 -4.82 -9.01 4.54
N ALA A 22 -5.49 -9.86 5.31
CA ALA A 22 -5.47 -11.30 5.09
C ALA A 22 -5.98 -11.73 3.70
N ILE A 23 -6.90 -10.96 3.11
CA ILE A 23 -7.42 -11.19 1.75
C ILE A 23 -6.39 -10.78 0.70
N GLU A 24 -5.72 -9.64 0.89
CA GLU A 24 -4.81 -9.08 -0.10
C GLU A 24 -3.38 -9.64 -0.01
N ALA A 25 -2.96 -10.12 1.17
CA ALA A 25 -1.59 -10.53 1.48
C ALA A 25 -0.97 -11.53 0.50
N PRO A 26 -1.69 -12.58 0.00
CA PRO A 26 -1.13 -13.50 -0.98
C PRO A 26 -0.62 -12.81 -2.25
N SER A 27 -1.24 -11.69 -2.64
CA SER A 27 -0.81 -10.90 -3.81
C SER A 27 0.09 -9.72 -3.47
N ILE A 28 0.14 -9.27 -2.21
CA ILE A 28 1.09 -8.24 -1.78
C ILE A 28 2.51 -8.81 -1.69
N GLY A 29 2.64 -10.10 -1.35
CA GLY A 29 3.94 -10.76 -1.22
C GLY A 29 4.74 -10.89 -2.53
N ASP A 30 4.08 -10.76 -3.68
CA ASP A 30 4.69 -10.88 -5.00
C ASP A 30 5.26 -9.53 -5.49
N PRO A 31 6.57 -9.45 -5.80
CA PRO A 31 7.14 -8.23 -6.36
C PRO A 31 6.50 -7.89 -7.71
N PRO A 32 6.06 -6.64 -7.93
CA PRO A 32 5.51 -6.25 -9.22
C PRO A 32 6.61 -6.26 -10.30
N VAL A 33 6.33 -6.86 -11.47
CA VAL A 33 7.30 -6.99 -12.58
C VAL A 33 6.93 -6.05 -13.75
N THR A 34 5.66 -5.67 -13.85
CA THR A 34 5.12 -4.82 -14.91
C THR A 34 4.37 -3.60 -14.35
N ALA A 35 4.14 -2.59 -15.19
CA ALA A 35 3.29 -1.45 -14.82
C ALA A 35 1.86 -1.87 -14.44
N ALA A 36 1.34 -2.95 -15.05
CA ALA A 36 0.05 -3.51 -14.70
C ALA A 36 0.05 -4.13 -13.28
N ASP A 37 1.15 -4.79 -12.89
CA ASP A 37 1.31 -5.32 -11.54
C ASP A 37 1.36 -4.20 -10.50
N VAL A 38 2.05 -3.10 -10.80
CA VAL A 38 2.10 -1.92 -9.92
C VAL A 38 0.71 -1.30 -9.77
N ALA A 39 -0.06 -1.15 -10.85
CA ALA A 39 -1.44 -0.65 -10.79
C ALA A 39 -2.35 -1.58 -9.98
N ALA A 40 -2.17 -2.89 -10.13
CA ALA A 40 -2.90 -3.87 -9.35
C ALA A 40 -2.49 -3.83 -7.86
N MET A 41 -1.22 -3.57 -7.54
CA MET A 41 -0.74 -3.38 -6.17
C MET A 41 -1.31 -2.10 -5.56
N LEU A 42 -1.32 -0.98 -6.30
CA LEU A 42 -1.94 0.28 -5.88
C LEU A 42 -3.42 0.07 -5.51
N ALA A 43 -4.18 -0.62 -6.35
CA ALA A 43 -5.59 -0.90 -6.09
C ALA A 43 -5.81 -1.72 -4.80
N ARG A 44 -4.86 -2.60 -4.44
CA ARG A 44 -4.89 -3.35 -3.17
C ARG A 44 -4.66 -2.41 -1.98
N TYR A 45 -3.65 -1.55 -2.09
CA TYR A 45 -3.34 -0.58 -1.04
C TYR A 45 -4.47 0.42 -0.82
N GLU A 46 -5.12 0.90 -1.88
CA GLU A 46 -6.30 1.77 -1.80
C GLU A 46 -7.50 1.09 -1.11
N ARG A 47 -7.71 -0.21 -1.33
CA ARG A 47 -8.75 -0.96 -0.59
C ARG A 47 -8.44 -1.04 0.89
N LEU A 48 -7.18 -1.27 1.25
CA LEU A 48 -6.72 -1.29 2.63
C LEU A 48 -6.86 0.08 3.32
N SER A 49 -6.61 1.18 2.59
CA SER A 49 -6.77 2.57 3.06
C SER A 49 -8.18 2.90 3.56
N LYS A 50 -9.21 2.18 3.10
CA LYS A 50 -10.60 2.34 3.57
C LYS A 50 -10.77 1.88 5.02
N THR A 51 -9.90 0.99 5.48
CA THR A 51 -9.95 0.39 6.82
C THR A 51 -8.75 0.72 7.69
N ALA A 52 -7.74 1.43 7.14
CA ALA A 52 -6.52 1.79 7.87
C ALA A 52 -6.84 2.55 9.16
N PRO A 53 -6.41 2.05 10.33
CA PRO A 53 -6.62 2.74 11.60
C PRO A 53 -5.68 3.95 11.72
N LEU A 54 -6.10 4.94 12.52
CA LEU A 54 -5.36 6.20 12.73
C LEU A 54 -3.87 6.01 13.09
N VAL A 55 -3.53 4.92 13.78
CA VAL A 55 -2.16 4.62 14.24
C VAL A 55 -1.15 4.35 13.11
N ILE A 56 -1.62 3.99 11.90
CA ILE A 56 -0.77 3.77 10.71
C ILE A 56 -1.30 4.49 9.47
N GLU A 57 -2.27 5.39 9.60
CA GLU A 57 -2.96 5.99 8.45
C GLU A 57 -1.99 6.80 7.58
N ASP A 58 -1.13 7.60 8.21
CA ASP A 58 -0.18 8.45 7.51
C ASP A 58 0.91 7.63 6.80
N GLU A 59 1.46 6.61 7.47
CA GLU A 59 2.46 5.73 6.88
C GLU A 59 1.86 4.90 5.73
N TRP A 60 0.63 4.41 5.90
CA TRP A 60 -0.09 3.67 4.85
C TRP A 60 -0.37 4.57 3.64
N LYS A 61 -0.69 5.85 3.87
CA LYS A 61 -0.86 6.84 2.82
C LYS A 61 0.44 7.05 2.04
N SER A 62 1.59 7.19 2.71
CA SER A 62 2.89 7.31 2.03
C SER A 62 3.20 6.11 1.14
N LEU A 63 2.92 4.88 1.60
CA LEU A 63 3.08 3.68 0.78
C LEU A 63 2.16 3.68 -0.45
N THR A 64 0.91 4.13 -0.28
CA THR A 64 -0.06 4.25 -1.37
C THR A 64 0.38 5.32 -2.38
N GLU A 65 0.93 6.44 -1.92
CA GLU A 65 1.47 7.51 -2.77
C GLU A 65 2.69 7.05 -3.57
N LEU A 66 3.62 6.30 -2.95
CA LEU A 66 4.74 5.67 -3.64
C LEU A 66 4.25 4.76 -4.78
N LEU A 67 3.27 3.89 -4.50
CA LEU A 67 2.68 3.02 -5.53
C LEU A 67 1.99 3.83 -6.64
N ALA A 68 1.36 4.96 -6.32
CA ALA A 68 0.76 5.84 -7.30
C ALA A 68 1.81 6.50 -8.21
N VAL A 69 2.94 6.94 -7.66
CA VAL A 69 4.07 7.46 -8.44
C VAL A 69 4.67 6.36 -9.32
N ALA A 70 4.95 5.19 -8.75
CA ALA A 70 5.48 4.04 -9.46
C ALA A 70 4.55 3.57 -10.60
N SER A 71 3.23 3.64 -10.41
CA SER A 71 2.26 3.24 -11.44
C SER A 71 2.30 4.12 -12.70
N ARG A 72 2.87 5.32 -12.61
CA ARG A 72 2.97 6.31 -13.69
C ARG A 72 4.37 6.40 -14.28
N VAL A 73 5.29 5.54 -13.84
CA VAL A 73 6.69 5.59 -14.27
C VAL A 73 6.81 5.38 -15.77
N LYS A 74 7.62 6.22 -16.42
CA LYS A 74 8.05 6.04 -17.81
C LYS A 74 9.47 5.50 -17.78
N SER A 75 9.66 4.22 -18.09
CA SER A 75 10.95 3.56 -17.98
C SER A 75 12.04 4.11 -18.92
N ASN A 76 11.64 4.82 -19.98
CA ASN A 76 12.54 5.50 -20.91
C ASN A 76 12.81 6.97 -20.55
N ASP A 77 12.32 7.44 -19.41
CA ASP A 77 12.47 8.81 -18.92
C ASP A 77 13.27 8.77 -17.59
N PRO A 78 14.56 9.15 -17.61
CA PRO A 78 15.41 9.12 -16.41
C PRO A 78 14.86 9.94 -15.24
N GLU A 79 14.20 11.07 -15.50
CA GLU A 79 13.59 11.89 -14.44
C GLU A 79 12.41 11.17 -13.80
N SER A 80 11.59 10.50 -14.62
CA SER A 80 10.49 9.68 -14.12
C SER A 80 10.96 8.52 -13.26
N VAL A 81 12.06 7.87 -13.61
CA VAL A 81 12.66 6.79 -12.81
C VAL A 81 13.24 7.34 -11.51
N GLN A 82 13.97 8.45 -11.59
CA GLN A 82 14.58 9.09 -10.42
C GLN A 82 13.53 9.53 -9.39
N ALA A 83 12.37 10.03 -9.83
CA ALA A 83 11.27 10.39 -8.94
C ALA A 83 10.72 9.20 -8.13
N VAL A 84 10.67 8.00 -8.72
CA VAL A 84 10.28 6.77 -8.00
C VAL A 84 11.33 6.40 -6.97
N ILE A 85 12.62 6.49 -7.32
CA ILE A 85 13.74 6.19 -6.42
C ILE A 85 13.74 7.12 -5.21
N GLU A 86 13.61 8.43 -5.42
CA GLU A 86 13.55 9.42 -4.34
C GLU A 86 12.35 9.18 -3.42
N MET A 87 11.17 8.93 -3.99
CA MET A 87 9.99 8.61 -3.21
C MET A 87 10.17 7.33 -2.41
N ALA A 88 10.76 6.28 -3.01
CA ALA A 88 11.04 5.02 -2.33
C ALA A 88 11.93 5.23 -1.11
N TYR A 89 13.04 5.96 -1.25
CA TYR A 89 13.92 6.32 -0.13
C TYR A 89 13.18 7.11 0.95
N SER A 90 12.36 8.09 0.57
CA SER A 90 11.60 8.89 1.53
C SER A 90 10.52 8.10 2.27
N THR A 91 10.12 6.93 1.76
CA THR A 91 9.04 6.08 2.29
C THR A 91 9.57 4.88 3.10
N GLU A 92 10.90 4.69 3.17
CA GLU A 92 11.49 3.50 3.82
C GLU A 92 11.09 3.37 5.30
N LYS A 93 11.03 4.50 6.01
CA LYS A 93 10.68 4.52 7.44
C LYS A 93 9.22 4.14 7.64
N GLU A 94 8.33 4.68 6.83
CA GLU A 94 6.90 4.44 6.83
C GLU A 94 6.61 2.97 6.51
N SER A 95 7.30 2.44 5.49
CA SER A 95 7.28 1.01 5.13
C SER A 95 7.68 0.11 6.31
N ALA A 96 8.78 0.44 7.00
CA ALA A 96 9.24 -0.31 8.17
C ALA A 96 8.24 -0.24 9.34
N THR A 97 7.67 0.94 9.61
CA THR A 97 6.64 1.13 10.64
C THR A 97 5.40 0.28 10.35
N VAL A 98 4.88 0.32 9.12
CA VAL A 98 3.73 -0.47 8.73
C VAL A 98 4.05 -1.95 8.79
N ALA A 99 5.18 -2.41 8.24
CA ALA A 99 5.55 -3.82 8.26
C ALA A 99 5.70 -4.37 9.69
N LYS A 100 6.23 -3.56 10.62
CA LYS A 100 6.27 -3.90 12.04
C LYS A 100 4.85 -4.00 12.61
N TRP A 101 4.03 -2.97 12.39
CA TRP A 101 2.68 -2.91 12.94
C TRP A 101 1.78 -4.03 12.42
N THR A 102 1.83 -4.37 11.13
CA THR A 102 1.05 -5.48 10.56
C THR A 102 1.52 -6.84 11.09
N ARG A 103 2.82 -7.00 11.33
CA ARG A 103 3.37 -8.21 11.95
C ARG A 103 2.88 -8.36 13.39
N GLU A 104 2.98 -7.30 14.19
CA GLU A 104 2.63 -7.31 15.61
C GLU A 104 1.11 -7.36 15.85
N THR A 105 0.32 -6.69 15.00
CA THR A 105 -1.13 -6.54 15.19
C THR A 105 -1.96 -7.54 14.39
N CYS A 106 -1.54 -7.84 13.16
CA CYS A 106 -2.28 -8.74 12.26
C CYS A 106 -1.64 -10.13 12.12
N GLY A 107 -0.40 -10.32 12.58
CA GLY A 107 0.36 -11.55 12.33
C GLY A 107 0.78 -11.72 10.87
N ILE A 108 0.76 -10.64 10.06
CA ILE A 108 1.05 -10.67 8.62
C ILE A 108 2.27 -9.81 8.31
N ASP A 109 3.26 -10.41 7.66
CA ASP A 109 4.46 -9.73 7.17
C ASP A 109 4.25 -9.27 5.71
N ILE A 110 4.34 -7.96 5.47
CA ILE A 110 4.23 -7.37 4.13
C ILE A 110 5.57 -6.84 3.60
N SER A 111 6.68 -7.05 4.32
CA SER A 111 7.98 -6.45 4.00
C SER A 111 8.61 -6.98 2.70
N SER A 112 8.15 -8.12 2.17
CA SER A 112 8.63 -8.66 0.89
C SER A 112 8.07 -7.91 -0.32
N GLY A 113 6.83 -7.40 -0.22
CA GLY A 113 6.13 -6.72 -1.32
C GLY A 113 6.58 -5.28 -1.57
N LEU A 114 7.21 -4.66 -0.58
CA LEU A 114 7.59 -3.24 -0.58
C LEU A 114 9.03 -2.98 -1.05
N LYS A 115 9.76 -4.00 -1.51
CA LYS A 115 11.09 -3.81 -2.10
C LYS A 115 10.98 -3.22 -3.50
N VAL A 116 10.72 -1.91 -3.57
CA VAL A 116 10.74 -1.14 -4.82
C VAL A 116 12.17 -0.63 -5.09
N ALA A 117 13.13 -1.55 -5.19
CA ALA A 117 14.46 -1.22 -5.71
C ALA A 117 14.48 -1.54 -7.21
N PRO A 118 15.08 -0.70 -8.08
CA PRO A 118 15.30 -1.10 -9.46
C PRO A 118 16.22 -2.32 -9.45
N THR A 119 15.78 -3.43 -10.05
CA THR A 119 16.70 -4.50 -10.42
C THR A 119 17.62 -3.95 -11.50
N SER A 120 18.88 -3.77 -11.14
CA SER A 120 20.01 -3.48 -12.04
C SER A 120 20.06 -4.44 -13.23
#